data_AF-A0A956R3W0-F1
#
_entry.id   AF-A0A956R3W0-F1
#
_cell.length_a   1.000
_cell.length_b   1.000
_cell.length_c   1.000
_cell.angle_alpha   90.00
_cell.angle_beta   90.00
_cell.angle_gamma   90.00
#
_symmetry.space_group_name_H-M   'P 1'
#
loop_
_entity.id
_entity.type
_entity.pdbx_description
1 polymer ?
#
loop_
_entity_poly.entity_id
_entity_poly.type
_entity_poly.pdbx_seq_one_letter_code
_entity_poly.pdbx_strand_id
1 'polypeptide(L)'
;MPSARDVFLAHVHARADDERHADVLEARRNLTKAKLEALDQVEGLDEGGLRLVMPGLYQQIVATTIQVAARVGIAVGLALEAVDELESSVAIGSFSRPVRDQMTETGVAMKRRHSSRIAKLVAEVEAQRLAWRHNHEFMSWLGFRRDDPRYPASDRRARLEAFKIVDRLLKSREVVGGLLGHPLAIALESHDRFMLSNRWRLDPAVPEHAVESYIWPLLSYQRAEVVLMELARYHYDALIAAGVDQSTRAQKHGELLELFVLQLANALEHVPENLGTGVL
;
A
#
# COMPACT_ATOMS: atom_id res chain seq x y z
N MET A 1 26.69 -3.38 -11.92
CA MET A 1 25.85 -3.79 -10.77
C MET A 1 24.45 -4.07 -11.32
N PRO A 2 23.72 -5.08 -10.83
CA PRO A 2 22.33 -5.31 -11.24
C PRO A 2 21.48 -4.06 -10.92
N SER A 3 20.51 -3.74 -11.77
CA SER A 3 19.59 -2.62 -11.51
C SER A 3 18.59 -2.97 -10.40
N ALA A 4 17.91 -1.97 -9.83
CA ALA A 4 16.84 -2.20 -8.86
C ALA A 4 15.73 -3.10 -9.42
N ARG A 5 15.41 -2.93 -10.71
CA ARG A 5 14.47 -3.77 -11.45
C ARG A 5 14.94 -5.22 -11.51
N ASP A 6 16.21 -5.46 -11.82
CA ASP A 6 16.75 -6.83 -11.93
C ASP A 6 16.75 -7.54 -10.58
N VAL A 7 17.13 -6.83 -9.51
CA VAL A 7 17.10 -7.36 -8.13
C VAL A 7 15.66 -7.69 -7.72
N PHE A 8 14.71 -6.80 -7.99
CA PHE A 8 13.29 -7.04 -7.71
C PHE A 8 12.74 -8.26 -8.45
N LEU A 9 12.94 -8.35 -9.77
CA LEU A 9 12.45 -9.47 -10.58
C LEU A 9 13.09 -10.80 -10.15
N ALA A 10 14.38 -10.79 -9.79
CA ALA A 10 15.05 -11.97 -9.25
C ALA A 10 14.35 -12.47 -7.97
N HIS A 11 13.98 -11.58 -7.05
CA HIS A 11 13.29 -11.95 -5.82
C HIS A 11 11.80 -12.30 -6.00
N VAL A 12 11.11 -11.73 -6.98
CA VAL A 12 9.71 -12.08 -7.30
C VAL A 12 9.65 -13.48 -7.93
N HIS A 13 10.61 -13.82 -8.80
CA HIS A 13 10.65 -15.12 -9.47
C HIS A 13 11.45 -16.19 -8.70
N ALA A 14 12.03 -15.83 -7.55
CA ALA A 14 12.75 -16.77 -6.70
C ALA A 14 11.80 -17.88 -6.22
N ARG A 15 12.22 -19.13 -6.40
CA ARG A 15 11.50 -20.27 -5.85
C ARG A 15 11.73 -20.38 -4.36
N ALA A 16 10.83 -21.08 -3.67
CA ALA A 16 10.89 -21.27 -2.22
C ALA A 16 12.17 -21.98 -1.74
N ASP A 17 12.80 -22.77 -2.61
CA ASP A 17 14.02 -23.55 -2.40
C ASP A 17 15.29 -22.86 -2.95
N ASP A 18 15.19 -21.61 -3.44
CA ASP A 18 16.35 -20.88 -3.95
C ASP A 18 17.21 -20.34 -2.79
N GLU A 19 18.26 -21.09 -2.44
CA GLU A 19 19.20 -20.75 -1.36
C GLU A 19 19.82 -19.36 -1.51
N ARG A 20 19.96 -18.84 -2.74
CA ARG A 20 20.53 -17.51 -3.01
C ARG A 20 19.67 -16.37 -2.46
N HIS A 21 18.39 -16.63 -2.25
CA HIS A 21 17.41 -15.65 -1.81
C HIS A 21 16.73 -16.05 -0.49
N ALA A 22 17.17 -17.13 0.16
CA ALA A 22 16.54 -17.71 1.35
C ALA A 22 16.31 -16.68 2.46
N ASP A 23 17.32 -15.89 2.82
CA ASP A 23 17.23 -14.88 3.89
C ASP A 23 16.16 -13.82 3.61
N VAL A 24 16.04 -13.37 2.35
CA VAL A 24 15.06 -12.35 1.96
C VAL A 24 13.67 -12.95 1.89
N LEU A 25 13.54 -14.18 1.36
CA LEU A 25 12.28 -14.91 1.33
C LEU A 25 11.75 -15.19 2.75
N GLU A 26 12.63 -15.57 3.67
CA GLU A 26 12.28 -15.78 5.07
C GLU A 26 11.82 -14.46 5.72
N ALA A 27 12.58 -13.37 5.54
CA ALA A 27 12.22 -12.06 6.08
C ALA A 27 10.86 -11.56 5.55
N ARG A 28 10.57 -11.77 4.27
CA ARG A 28 9.27 -11.46 3.64
C ARG A 28 8.13 -12.27 4.24
N ARG A 29 8.30 -13.60 4.36
CA ARG A 29 7.31 -14.48 5.03
C ARG A 29 7.07 -14.05 6.47
N ASN A 30 8.13 -13.72 7.20
CA ASN A 30 8.04 -13.24 8.59
C ASN A 30 7.30 -11.90 8.67
N LEU A 31 7.47 -11.01 7.70
CA LEU A 31 6.72 -9.74 7.62
C LEU A 31 5.23 -9.98 7.43
N THR A 32 4.84 -10.82 6.47
CA THR A 32 3.43 -11.19 6.24
C THR A 32 2.83 -11.86 7.47
N LYS A 33 3.57 -12.77 8.10
CA LYS A 33 3.17 -13.44 9.35
C LYS A 33 2.98 -12.43 10.50
N ALA A 34 3.91 -11.49 10.67
CA ALA A 34 3.79 -10.45 11.71
C ALA A 34 2.55 -9.57 11.50
N LYS A 35 2.19 -9.24 10.25
CA LYS A 35 0.95 -8.50 9.96
C LYS A 35 -0.30 -9.32 10.28
N LEU A 36 -0.31 -10.62 9.93
CA LEU A 36 -1.40 -11.54 10.26
C LEU A 36 -1.60 -11.68 11.78
N GLU A 37 -0.52 -11.97 12.51
CA GLU A 37 -0.54 -12.09 13.97
C GLU A 37 -0.96 -10.79 14.63
N ALA A 38 -0.53 -9.65 14.10
CA ALA A 38 -0.96 -8.35 14.60
C ALA A 38 -2.46 -8.10 14.36
N LEU A 39 -3.02 -8.53 13.22
CA LEU A 39 -4.46 -8.44 12.95
C LEU A 39 -5.28 -9.29 13.93
N ASP A 40 -4.84 -10.52 14.17
CA ASP A 40 -5.47 -11.46 15.12
C ASP A 40 -5.42 -10.91 16.56
N GLN A 41 -4.26 -10.40 16.99
CA GLN A 41 -4.09 -9.87 18.34
C GLN A 41 -4.90 -8.62 18.65
N VAL A 42 -5.20 -7.79 17.64
CA VAL A 42 -6.01 -6.58 17.83
C VAL A 42 -7.50 -6.83 17.70
N GLU A 43 -7.90 -8.02 17.23
CA GLU A 43 -9.30 -8.38 17.08
C GLU A 43 -10.00 -8.43 18.45
N GLY A 44 -11.11 -7.70 18.58
CA GLY A 44 -11.90 -7.67 19.81
C GLY A 44 -11.30 -6.85 20.97
N LEU A 45 -10.12 -6.24 20.81
CA LEU A 45 -9.56 -5.33 21.81
C LEU A 45 -10.29 -3.99 21.84
N ASP A 46 -10.46 -3.43 23.04
CA ASP A 46 -10.91 -2.06 23.22
C ASP A 46 -9.78 -1.04 23.00
N GLU A 47 -10.10 0.25 23.03
CA GLU A 47 -9.11 1.31 22.78
C GLU A 47 -7.93 1.25 23.78
N GLY A 48 -8.19 0.87 25.04
CA GLY A 48 -7.18 0.72 26.06
C GLY A 48 -6.21 -0.42 25.75
N GLY A 49 -6.73 -1.59 25.40
CA GLY A 49 -5.94 -2.76 24.98
C GLY A 49 -5.10 -2.48 23.74
N LEU A 50 -5.70 -1.85 22.72
CA LEU A 50 -5.01 -1.46 21.50
C LEU A 50 -3.78 -0.57 21.79
N ARG A 51 -3.92 0.44 22.66
CA ARG A 51 -2.83 1.36 23.02
C ARG A 51 -1.66 0.64 23.69
N LEU A 52 -1.89 -0.48 24.36
CA LEU A 52 -0.83 -1.27 25.01
C LEU A 52 -0.04 -2.12 24.02
N VAL A 53 -0.71 -2.75 23.04
CA VAL A 53 -0.09 -3.76 22.16
C VAL A 53 0.37 -3.20 20.82
N MET A 54 -0.39 -2.28 20.23
CA MET A 54 -0.17 -1.83 18.86
C MET A 54 1.19 -1.14 18.63
N PRO A 55 1.72 -0.33 19.57
CA PRO A 55 3.05 0.26 19.38
C PRO A 55 4.17 -0.79 19.23
N GLY A 56 4.08 -1.91 19.95
CA GLY A 56 5.06 -3.00 19.86
C GLY A 56 4.94 -3.79 18.56
N LEU A 57 3.71 -4.17 18.21
CA LEU A 57 3.41 -4.89 16.97
C LEU A 57 3.80 -4.08 15.73
N TYR A 58 3.49 -2.78 15.69
CA TYR A 58 3.86 -1.91 14.58
C TYR A 58 5.39 -1.72 14.49
N GLN A 59 6.08 -1.58 15.62
CA GLN A 59 7.55 -1.51 15.64
C GLN A 59 8.17 -2.78 15.07
N GLN A 60 7.64 -3.96 15.39
CA GLN A 60 8.11 -5.22 14.85
C GLN A 60 7.92 -5.28 13.33
N ILE A 61 6.73 -4.92 12.82
CA ILE A 61 6.44 -4.87 11.37
C ILE A 61 7.45 -3.98 10.66
N VAL A 62 7.62 -2.73 11.11
CA VAL A 62 8.56 -1.77 10.48
C VAL A 62 10.00 -2.25 10.59
N ALA A 63 10.39 -2.87 11.72
CA ALA A 63 11.73 -3.44 11.89
C ALA A 63 12.01 -4.57 10.88
N THR A 64 11.03 -5.45 10.61
CA THR A 64 11.16 -6.48 9.59
C THR A 64 11.21 -5.88 8.18
N THR A 65 10.42 -4.84 7.88
CA THR A 65 10.55 -4.09 6.61
C THR A 65 11.96 -3.51 6.44
N ILE A 66 12.55 -2.94 7.50
CA ILE A 66 13.94 -2.44 7.49
C ILE A 66 14.93 -3.57 7.19
N GLN A 67 14.73 -4.76 7.75
CA GLN A 67 15.59 -5.92 7.50
C GLN A 67 15.54 -6.40 6.04
N VAL A 68 14.36 -6.38 5.41
CA VAL A 68 14.22 -6.67 3.98
C VAL A 68 14.95 -5.58 3.18
N ALA A 69 14.61 -4.31 3.41
CA ALA A 69 15.19 -3.17 2.71
C ALA A 69 16.73 -3.08 2.83
N ALA A 70 17.30 -3.48 3.98
CA ALA A 70 18.74 -3.49 4.18
C ALA A 70 19.47 -4.47 3.25
N ARG A 71 18.82 -5.59 2.89
CA ARG A 71 19.39 -6.64 2.02
C ARG A 71 19.26 -6.31 0.54
N VAL A 72 18.11 -5.77 0.14
CA VAL A 72 17.77 -5.62 -1.30
C VAL A 72 17.74 -4.17 -1.78
N GLY A 73 17.80 -3.20 -0.86
CA GLY A 73 17.60 -1.78 -1.15
C GLY A 73 16.21 -1.32 -0.73
N ILE A 74 16.06 -0.03 -0.43
CA ILE A 74 14.81 0.52 0.11
C ILE A 74 13.67 0.41 -0.91
N ALA A 75 13.92 0.81 -2.15
CA ALA A 75 12.90 0.80 -3.19
C ALA A 75 12.43 -0.63 -3.50
N VAL A 76 13.38 -1.57 -3.62
CA VAL A 76 13.08 -2.98 -3.87
C VAL A 76 12.36 -3.61 -2.69
N GLY A 77 12.80 -3.35 -1.46
CA GLY A 77 12.17 -3.89 -0.25
C GLY A 77 10.70 -3.48 -0.11
N LEU A 78 10.40 -2.20 -0.36
CA LEU A 78 9.02 -1.69 -0.34
C LEU A 78 8.16 -2.26 -1.48
N ALA A 79 8.74 -2.44 -2.68
CA ALA A 79 8.05 -3.06 -3.80
C ALA A 79 7.73 -4.54 -3.52
N LEU A 80 8.67 -5.29 -2.94
CA LEU A 80 8.44 -6.68 -2.53
C LEU A 80 7.38 -6.79 -1.45
N GLU A 81 7.41 -5.90 -0.44
CA GLU A 81 6.36 -5.83 0.57
C GLU A 81 4.99 -5.59 -0.07
N ALA A 82 4.87 -4.67 -1.02
CA ALA A 82 3.61 -4.39 -1.69
C ALA A 82 3.09 -5.60 -2.49
N VAL A 83 3.98 -6.36 -3.14
CA VAL A 83 3.64 -7.63 -3.81
C VAL A 83 3.12 -8.65 -2.80
N ASP A 84 3.83 -8.83 -1.68
CA ASP A 84 3.45 -9.76 -0.62
C ASP A 84 2.08 -9.39 0.00
N GLU A 85 1.81 -8.09 0.16
CA GLU A 85 0.52 -7.59 0.62
C GLU A 85 -0.61 -7.92 -0.35
N LEU A 86 -0.40 -7.72 -1.67
CA LEU A 86 -1.39 -8.07 -2.67
C LEU A 86 -1.63 -9.58 -2.71
N GLU A 87 -0.55 -10.37 -2.72
CA GLU A 87 -0.60 -11.83 -2.78
C GLU A 87 -1.35 -12.43 -1.57
N SER A 88 -1.02 -12.00 -0.36
CA SER A 88 -1.62 -12.52 0.87
C SER A 88 -2.97 -11.88 1.22
N SER A 89 -3.31 -10.75 0.60
CA SER A 89 -4.41 -9.88 1.03
C SER A 89 -4.26 -9.33 2.47
N VAL A 90 -3.03 -9.26 2.98
CA VAL A 90 -2.71 -8.81 4.34
C VAL A 90 -1.84 -7.56 4.26
N ALA A 91 -2.37 -6.41 4.67
CA ALA A 91 -1.65 -5.15 4.65
C ALA A 91 -1.93 -4.34 5.92
N ILE A 92 -1.14 -3.28 6.15
CA ILE A 92 -1.48 -2.26 7.16
C ILE A 92 -2.85 -1.60 6.85
N GLY A 93 -3.26 -1.61 5.58
CA GLY A 93 -4.60 -1.18 5.15
C GLY A 93 -5.75 -2.04 5.69
N SER A 94 -5.49 -3.26 6.17
CA SER A 94 -6.50 -4.17 6.70
C SER A 94 -6.98 -3.79 8.10
N PHE A 95 -6.14 -3.12 8.89
CA PHE A 95 -6.48 -2.66 10.24
C PHE A 95 -7.61 -1.62 10.23
N SER A 96 -8.32 -1.46 11.35
CA SER A 96 -9.31 -0.39 11.47
C SER A 96 -8.64 0.99 11.57
N ARG A 97 -9.40 2.05 11.27
CA ARG A 97 -8.91 3.43 11.35
C ARG A 97 -8.34 3.78 12.75
N PRO A 98 -9.03 3.51 13.88
CA PRO A 98 -8.49 3.82 15.21
C PRO A 98 -7.15 3.13 15.49
N VAL A 99 -6.96 1.91 14.99
CA VAL A 99 -5.71 1.17 15.14
C VAL A 99 -4.58 1.84 14.34
N ARG A 100 -4.86 2.24 13.08
CA ARG A 100 -3.88 2.95 12.26
C ARG A 100 -3.51 4.33 12.82
N ASP A 101 -4.44 5.05 13.47
CA ASP A 101 -4.14 6.33 14.13
C ASP A 101 -3.05 6.13 15.22
N GLN A 102 -3.11 5.04 15.98
CA GLN A 102 -2.08 4.68 16.99
C GLN A 102 -0.73 4.29 16.35
N MET A 103 -0.77 3.59 15.21
CA MET A 103 0.45 3.29 14.44
C MET A 103 1.15 4.56 13.96
N THR A 104 0.38 5.60 13.55
CA THR A 104 0.94 6.88 13.11
C THR A 104 1.77 7.55 14.20
N GLU A 105 1.27 7.60 15.43
CA GLU A 105 2.02 8.15 16.57
C GLU A 105 3.33 7.39 16.80
N THR A 106 3.27 6.06 16.72
CA THR A 106 4.43 5.19 16.84
C THR A 106 5.45 5.43 15.72
N GLY A 107 5.00 5.53 14.47
CA GLY A 107 5.85 5.79 13.31
C GLY A 107 6.61 7.12 13.41
N VAL A 108 5.93 8.18 13.85
CA VAL A 108 6.56 9.48 14.10
C VAL A 108 7.64 9.37 15.20
N ALA A 109 7.39 8.60 16.25
CA ALA A 109 8.37 8.35 17.30
C ALA A 109 9.56 7.51 16.83
N MET A 110 9.36 6.52 15.95
CA MET A 110 10.42 5.67 15.40
C MET A 110 11.43 6.46 14.56
N LYS A 111 10.95 7.38 13.70
CA LYS A 111 11.79 8.26 12.87
C LYS A 111 12.88 8.97 13.70
N ARG A 112 12.55 9.39 14.91
CA ARG A 112 13.46 10.15 15.81
C ARG A 112 14.48 9.27 16.53
N ARG A 113 14.22 7.96 16.66
CA ARG A 113 15.02 7.04 17.49
C ARG A 113 16.09 6.28 16.71
N HIS A 114 15.91 6.04 15.42
CA HIS A 114 16.88 5.27 14.64
C HIS A 114 18.16 6.06 14.37
N SER A 115 19.32 5.42 14.50
CA SER A 115 20.62 5.96 14.08
C SER A 115 20.94 5.67 12.62
N SER A 116 20.48 4.51 12.10
CA SER A 116 20.70 4.07 10.71
C SER A 116 19.92 4.91 9.70
N ARG A 117 20.59 5.30 8.61
CA ARG A 117 19.96 6.03 7.48
C ARG A 117 18.84 5.22 6.84
N ILE A 118 19.06 3.93 6.59
CA ILE A 118 18.04 3.05 5.99
C ILE A 118 16.80 2.98 6.89
N ALA A 119 17.01 2.77 8.18
CA ALA A 119 15.92 2.71 9.15
C ALA A 119 15.09 4.01 9.20
N LYS A 120 15.76 5.19 9.16
CA LYS A 120 15.06 6.48 9.09
C LYS A 120 14.23 6.64 7.82
N LEU A 121 14.76 6.21 6.68
CA LEU A 121 14.08 6.35 5.39
C LEU A 121 12.88 5.41 5.27
N VAL A 122 13.03 4.14 5.67
CA VAL A 122 11.91 3.19 5.69
C VAL A 122 10.84 3.67 6.68
N ALA A 123 11.23 4.09 7.89
CA ALA A 123 10.26 4.62 8.86
C ALA A 123 9.54 5.88 8.37
N GLU A 124 10.23 6.76 7.62
CA GLU A 124 9.59 7.91 6.98
C GLU A 124 8.57 7.46 5.94
N VAL A 125 8.95 6.58 5.01
CA VAL A 125 8.04 6.12 3.96
C VAL A 125 6.82 5.42 4.55
N GLU A 126 7.00 4.51 5.52
CA GLU A 126 5.87 3.82 6.15
C GLU A 126 4.94 4.77 6.90
N ALA A 127 5.48 5.82 7.54
CA ALA A 127 4.65 6.86 8.14
C ALA A 127 3.85 7.66 7.08
N GLN A 128 4.45 7.97 5.94
CA GLN A 128 3.74 8.63 4.83
C GLN A 128 2.68 7.72 4.19
N ARG A 129 2.97 6.42 4.04
CA ARG A 129 2.01 5.40 3.56
C ARG A 129 0.82 5.24 4.52
N LEU A 130 1.05 5.27 5.84
CA LEU A 130 -0.04 5.38 6.82
C LEU A 130 -0.87 6.63 6.59
N ALA A 131 -0.24 7.80 6.38
CA ALA A 131 -0.97 9.02 6.10
C ALA A 131 -1.80 8.91 4.81
N TRP A 132 -1.25 8.32 3.74
CA TRP A 132 -2.01 8.02 2.51
C TRP A 132 -3.25 7.19 2.80
N ARG A 133 -3.10 6.07 3.51
CA ARG A 133 -4.21 5.16 3.87
C ARG A 133 -5.34 5.90 4.58
N HIS A 134 -5.03 6.72 5.58
CA HIS A 134 -6.04 7.52 6.28
C HIS A 134 -6.74 8.51 5.34
N ASN A 135 -5.98 9.28 4.57
CA ASN A 135 -6.53 10.32 3.70
C ASN A 135 -7.35 9.72 2.55
N HIS A 136 -6.94 8.57 1.99
CA HIS A 136 -7.68 7.84 0.96
C HIS A 136 -8.97 7.23 1.51
N GLU A 137 -8.96 6.68 2.71
CA GLU A 137 -10.18 6.21 3.38
C GLU A 137 -11.18 7.37 3.54
N PHE A 138 -10.74 8.52 4.07
CA PHE A 138 -11.58 9.71 4.20
C PHE A 138 -12.09 10.27 2.87
N MET A 139 -11.21 10.35 1.85
CA MET A 139 -11.62 10.74 0.50
C MET A 139 -12.67 9.78 -0.05
N SER A 140 -12.50 8.48 0.17
CA SER A 140 -13.43 7.50 -0.34
C SER A 140 -14.81 7.65 0.30
N TRP A 141 -14.85 7.92 1.61
CA TRP A 141 -16.09 8.15 2.34
C TRP A 141 -16.78 9.46 1.94
N LEU A 142 -16.04 10.58 1.90
CA LEU A 142 -16.64 11.88 1.59
C LEU A 142 -16.93 12.07 0.10
N GLY A 143 -16.14 11.44 -0.77
CA GLY A 143 -16.23 11.57 -2.22
C GLY A 143 -17.22 10.60 -2.87
N PHE A 144 -17.31 9.35 -2.38
CA PHE A 144 -18.05 8.30 -3.07
C PHE A 144 -19.25 7.73 -2.30
N ARG A 145 -19.40 8.00 -1.00
CA ARG A 145 -20.59 7.61 -0.23
C ARG A 145 -21.75 8.56 -0.53
N ARG A 146 -22.33 8.40 -1.73
CA ARG A 146 -23.32 9.33 -2.29
C ARG A 146 -24.67 9.26 -1.58
N ASP A 147 -24.93 8.13 -0.95
CA ASP A 147 -26.17 7.69 -0.33
C ASP A 147 -26.34 8.07 1.15
N ASP A 148 -25.27 8.48 1.85
CA ASP A 148 -25.35 8.83 3.28
C ASP A 148 -25.99 10.23 3.48
N PRO A 149 -27.20 10.31 4.05
CA PRO A 149 -27.91 11.58 4.23
C PRO A 149 -27.21 12.52 5.21
N ARG A 150 -26.27 12.02 6.03
CA ARG A 150 -25.45 12.86 6.94
C ARG A 150 -24.42 13.70 6.18
N TYR A 151 -24.12 13.34 4.93
CA TYR A 151 -23.11 13.97 4.09
C TYR A 151 -23.67 14.31 2.69
N PRO A 152 -24.63 15.26 2.61
CA PRO A 152 -25.28 15.63 1.36
C PRO A 152 -24.30 16.23 0.35
N ALA A 153 -24.57 16.06 -0.94
CA ALA A 153 -23.69 16.51 -2.01
C ALA A 153 -23.31 18.01 -1.93
N SER A 154 -24.23 18.85 -1.43
CA SER A 154 -24.05 20.30 -1.32
C SER A 154 -22.92 20.75 -0.40
N ASP A 155 -22.52 19.94 0.59
CA ASP A 155 -21.48 20.33 1.57
C ASP A 155 -20.18 19.50 1.47
N ARG A 156 -20.14 18.46 0.62
CA ARG A 156 -18.99 17.55 0.48
C ARG A 156 -17.68 18.28 0.17
N ARG A 157 -17.73 19.26 -0.75
CA ARG A 157 -16.55 20.08 -1.09
C ARG A 157 -16.02 20.83 0.13
N ALA A 158 -16.90 21.54 0.85
CA ALA A 158 -16.51 22.31 2.04
C ALA A 158 -15.92 21.40 3.13
N ARG A 159 -16.43 20.17 3.27
CA ARG A 159 -15.86 19.16 4.18
C ARG A 159 -14.46 18.72 3.73
N LEU A 160 -14.28 18.37 2.46
CA LEU A 160 -12.97 17.98 1.92
C LEU A 160 -11.92 19.07 2.13
N GLU A 161 -12.30 20.34 1.92
CA GLU A 161 -11.47 21.51 2.19
C GLU A 161 -11.16 21.67 3.70
N ALA A 162 -12.16 21.52 4.58
CA ALA A 162 -11.99 21.61 6.03
C ALA A 162 -11.05 20.53 6.59
N PHE A 163 -11.08 19.31 6.03
CA PHE A 163 -10.16 18.24 6.40
C PHE A 163 -8.74 18.40 5.82
N LYS A 164 -8.53 19.36 4.91
CA LYS A 164 -7.26 19.65 4.23
C LYS A 164 -6.66 18.41 3.57
N ILE A 165 -7.50 17.54 3.01
CA ILE A 165 -7.05 16.25 2.48
C ILE A 165 -6.12 16.46 1.28
N VAL A 166 -6.46 17.40 0.40
CA VAL A 166 -5.65 17.75 -0.77
C VAL A 166 -4.24 18.15 -0.33
N ASP A 167 -4.11 19.12 0.57
CA ASP A 167 -2.81 19.61 1.06
C ASP A 167 -1.97 18.48 1.68
N ARG A 168 -2.60 17.63 2.50
CA ARG A 168 -1.93 16.52 3.18
C ARG A 168 -1.41 15.47 2.20
N LEU A 169 -2.25 15.08 1.22
CA LEU A 169 -1.87 14.11 0.21
C LEU A 169 -0.77 14.65 -0.71
N LEU A 170 -0.89 15.90 -1.17
CA LEU A 170 0.12 16.52 -2.02
C LEU A 170 1.47 16.62 -1.30
N LYS A 171 1.47 17.03 -0.02
CA LYS A 171 2.70 17.05 0.78
C LYS A 171 3.32 15.67 0.95
N SER A 172 2.50 14.66 1.22
CA SER A 172 2.98 13.28 1.34
C SER A 172 3.58 12.77 0.01
N ARG A 173 2.92 13.07 -1.13
CA ARG A 173 3.40 12.74 -2.48
C ARG A 173 4.72 13.43 -2.81
N GLU A 174 4.89 14.69 -2.43
CA GLU A 174 6.14 15.42 -2.62
C GLU A 174 7.29 14.74 -1.85
N VAL A 175 7.04 14.38 -0.58
CA VAL A 175 8.03 13.68 0.26
C VAL A 175 8.38 12.32 -0.32
N VAL A 176 7.39 11.44 -0.55
CA VAL A 176 7.66 10.07 -1.01
C VAL A 176 8.16 10.06 -2.45
N GLY A 177 7.64 10.93 -3.32
CA GLY A 177 8.12 11.08 -4.70
C GLY A 177 9.56 11.60 -4.76
N GLY A 178 9.94 12.51 -3.87
CA GLY A 178 11.32 12.98 -3.74
C GLY A 178 12.26 11.89 -3.18
N LEU A 179 11.75 10.98 -2.35
CA LEU A 179 12.52 9.86 -1.84
C LEU A 179 12.63 8.72 -2.86
N LEU A 180 11.53 8.21 -3.39
CA LEU A 180 11.49 6.96 -4.16
C LEU A 180 11.45 7.18 -5.67
N GLY A 181 11.34 8.41 -6.14
CA GLY A 181 10.96 8.70 -7.51
C GLY A 181 9.45 8.63 -7.72
N HIS A 182 8.95 9.46 -8.62
CA HIS A 182 7.52 9.64 -8.84
C HIS A 182 6.79 8.34 -9.28
N PRO A 183 7.33 7.53 -10.22
CA PRO A 183 6.64 6.32 -10.66
C PRO A 183 6.40 5.30 -9.54
N LEU A 184 7.39 5.08 -8.66
CA LEU A 184 7.25 4.13 -7.56
C LEU A 184 6.30 4.65 -6.49
N ALA A 185 6.37 5.94 -6.18
CA ALA A 185 5.43 6.57 -5.24
C ALA A 185 3.97 6.42 -5.71
N ILE A 186 3.69 6.63 -7.00
CA ILE A 186 2.35 6.44 -7.58
C ILE A 186 1.89 4.98 -7.46
N ALA A 187 2.75 4.02 -7.82
CA ALA A 187 2.41 2.60 -7.74
C ALA A 187 2.07 2.17 -6.30
N LEU A 188 2.88 2.60 -5.33
CA LEU A 188 2.68 2.30 -3.91
C LEU A 188 1.43 2.99 -3.33
N GLU A 189 1.20 4.27 -3.63
CA GLU A 189 0.02 4.98 -3.14
C GLU A 189 -1.27 4.36 -3.69
N SER A 190 -1.27 4.01 -4.98
CA SER A 190 -2.42 3.39 -5.64
C SER A 190 -2.69 1.99 -5.09
N HIS A 191 -1.63 1.23 -4.79
CA HIS A 191 -1.71 -0.04 -4.08
C HIS A 191 -2.27 0.12 -2.67
N ASP A 192 -1.73 1.05 -1.87
CA ASP A 192 -2.21 1.29 -0.51
C ASP A 192 -3.70 1.64 -0.49
N ARG A 193 -4.18 2.44 -1.45
CA ARG A 193 -5.61 2.71 -1.65
C ARG A 193 -6.39 1.43 -1.95
N PHE A 194 -5.88 0.57 -2.81
CA PHE A 194 -6.50 -0.71 -3.17
C PHE A 194 -6.41 -1.77 -2.05
N MET A 195 -5.55 -1.62 -1.06
CA MET A 195 -5.45 -2.55 0.08
C MET A 195 -6.23 -2.12 1.31
N LEU A 196 -6.88 -0.95 1.27
CA LEU A 196 -7.75 -0.49 2.35
C LEU A 196 -8.98 -1.40 2.49
N SER A 197 -9.19 -1.97 3.68
CA SER A 197 -10.36 -2.79 4.01
C SER A 197 -11.67 -1.97 3.94
N ASN A 198 -11.64 -0.73 4.43
CA ASN A 198 -12.79 0.17 4.51
C ASN A 198 -12.90 1.15 3.33
N ARG A 199 -12.19 0.92 2.21
CA ARG A 199 -12.34 1.78 1.04
C ARG A 199 -13.77 1.72 0.54
N TRP A 200 -14.33 2.88 0.19
CA TRP A 200 -15.54 2.89 -0.61
C TRP A 200 -15.21 2.43 -2.03
N ARG A 201 -16.00 1.48 -2.54
CA ARG A 201 -15.88 0.94 -3.89
C ARG A 201 -16.98 1.52 -4.76
N LEU A 202 -16.67 1.69 -6.04
CA LEU A 202 -17.69 1.99 -7.04
C LEU A 202 -18.58 0.75 -7.21
N ASP A 203 -19.88 0.90 -6.95
CA ASP A 203 -20.85 -0.20 -7.08
C ASP A 203 -21.01 -0.58 -8.57
N PRO A 204 -20.63 -1.80 -8.98
CA PRO A 204 -20.71 -2.21 -10.38
C PRO A 204 -22.15 -2.38 -10.90
N ALA A 205 -23.14 -2.48 -10.01
CA ALA A 205 -24.54 -2.55 -10.40
C ALA A 205 -25.11 -1.17 -10.80
N VAL A 206 -24.41 -0.09 -10.49
CA VAL A 206 -24.78 1.28 -10.88
C VAL A 206 -24.09 1.65 -12.19
N PRO A 207 -24.83 1.88 -13.29
CA PRO A 207 -24.23 2.15 -14.61
C PRO A 207 -23.23 3.32 -14.61
N GLU A 208 -23.53 4.39 -13.86
CA GLU A 208 -22.67 5.56 -13.76
C GLU A 208 -21.31 5.23 -13.12
N HIS A 209 -21.30 4.35 -12.13
CA HIS A 209 -20.06 3.90 -11.48
C HIS A 209 -19.19 3.07 -12.42
N ALA A 210 -19.80 2.25 -13.29
CA ALA A 210 -19.06 1.52 -14.32
C ALA A 210 -18.34 2.48 -15.28
N VAL A 211 -19.03 3.53 -15.75
CA VAL A 211 -18.43 4.58 -16.59
C VAL A 211 -17.32 5.33 -15.86
N GLU A 212 -17.54 5.75 -14.61
CA GLU A 212 -16.55 6.46 -13.80
C GLU A 212 -15.28 5.62 -13.59
N SER A 213 -15.44 4.33 -13.28
CA SER A 213 -14.31 3.41 -13.05
C SER A 213 -13.44 3.21 -14.30
N TYR A 214 -14.05 3.31 -15.48
CA TYR A 214 -13.35 3.20 -16.75
C TYR A 214 -12.64 4.50 -17.17
N ILE A 215 -13.29 5.65 -16.95
CA ILE A 215 -12.79 6.95 -17.43
C ILE A 215 -11.75 7.56 -16.48
N TRP A 216 -11.89 7.42 -15.15
CA TRP A 216 -10.98 8.09 -14.21
C TRP A 216 -9.51 7.73 -14.36
N PRO A 217 -9.13 6.45 -14.52
CA PRO A 217 -7.74 6.11 -14.81
C PRO A 217 -7.22 6.79 -16.08
N LEU A 218 -8.02 6.88 -17.13
CA LEU A 218 -7.63 7.49 -18.41
C LEU A 218 -7.40 9.00 -18.29
N LEU A 219 -8.20 9.69 -17.48
CA LEU A 219 -8.08 11.14 -17.27
C LEU A 219 -6.90 11.53 -16.35
N SER A 220 -6.28 10.57 -15.68
CA SER A 220 -5.18 10.82 -14.73
C SER A 220 -3.83 11.16 -15.39
N TYR A 221 -3.73 11.04 -16.73
CA TYR A 221 -2.50 11.28 -17.51
C TYR A 221 -1.30 10.44 -17.04
N GLN A 222 -1.57 9.29 -16.44
CA GLN A 222 -0.56 8.34 -15.96
C GLN A 222 -0.05 7.44 -17.09
N ARG A 223 1.05 6.73 -16.82
CA ARG A 223 1.61 5.76 -17.76
C ARG A 223 0.66 4.58 -17.97
N ALA A 224 0.77 3.91 -19.12
CA ALA A 224 -0.14 2.83 -19.53
C ALA A 224 -0.22 1.71 -18.49
N GLU A 225 0.90 1.30 -17.90
CA GLU A 225 0.96 0.27 -16.85
C GLU A 225 0.17 0.65 -15.59
N VAL A 226 0.18 1.93 -15.22
CA VAL A 226 -0.60 2.44 -14.08
C VAL A 226 -2.09 2.38 -14.40
N VAL A 227 -2.47 2.86 -15.60
CA VAL A 227 -3.87 2.89 -16.05
C VAL A 227 -4.44 1.47 -16.15
N LEU A 228 -3.70 0.54 -16.75
CA LEU A 228 -4.12 -0.85 -16.90
C LEU A 228 -4.30 -1.54 -15.53
N MET A 229 -3.37 -1.30 -14.59
CA MET A 229 -3.50 -1.84 -13.24
C MET A 229 -4.74 -1.29 -12.52
N GLU A 230 -5.02 0.01 -12.62
CA GLU A 230 -6.21 0.61 -12.01
C GLU A 230 -7.52 0.10 -12.61
N LEU A 231 -7.59 -0.04 -13.93
CA LEU A 231 -8.74 -0.65 -14.60
C LEU A 231 -8.96 -2.09 -14.15
N ALA A 232 -7.89 -2.87 -14.04
CA ALA A 232 -7.95 -4.25 -13.55
C ALA A 232 -8.43 -4.31 -12.09
N ARG A 233 -7.99 -3.39 -11.22
CA ARG A 233 -8.42 -3.28 -9.82
C ARG A 233 -9.92 -3.01 -9.71
N TYR A 234 -10.44 -2.07 -10.50
CA TYR A 234 -11.88 -1.80 -10.54
C TYR A 234 -12.68 -3.00 -11.06
N HIS A 235 -12.19 -3.67 -12.11
CA HIS A 235 -12.82 -4.88 -12.62
C HIS A 235 -12.83 -6.00 -11.57
N TYR A 236 -11.73 -6.19 -10.84
CA TYR A 236 -11.67 -7.16 -9.76
C TYR A 236 -12.68 -6.85 -8.65
N ASP A 237 -12.75 -5.59 -8.18
CA ASP A 237 -13.73 -5.17 -7.18
C ASP A 237 -15.18 -5.43 -7.65
N ALA A 238 -15.46 -5.21 -8.94
CA ALA A 238 -16.77 -5.49 -9.55
C ALA A 238 -17.11 -6.99 -9.53
N LEU A 239 -16.15 -7.85 -9.88
CA LEU A 239 -16.34 -9.31 -9.86
C LEU A 239 -16.56 -9.83 -8.42
N ILE A 240 -15.83 -9.29 -7.44
CA ILE A 240 -16.05 -9.63 -6.03
C ILE A 240 -17.47 -9.28 -5.61
N ALA A 241 -17.95 -8.08 -5.95
CA ALA A 241 -19.32 -7.65 -5.62
C ALA A 241 -20.39 -8.49 -6.34
N ALA A 242 -20.11 -8.96 -7.56
CA ALA A 242 -20.99 -9.87 -8.31
C ALA A 242 -21.02 -11.30 -7.74
N GLY A 243 -20.22 -11.62 -6.73
CA GLY A 243 -20.22 -12.93 -6.08
C GLY A 243 -19.62 -14.05 -6.94
N VAL A 244 -18.64 -13.75 -7.80
CA VAL A 244 -17.96 -14.78 -8.61
C VAL A 244 -17.33 -15.86 -7.74
N ASP A 245 -17.22 -17.06 -8.33
CA ASP A 245 -16.65 -18.22 -7.67
C ASP A 245 -15.15 -18.04 -7.34
N GLN A 246 -14.65 -18.91 -6.46
CA GLN A 246 -13.28 -18.84 -5.97
C GLN A 246 -12.24 -19.03 -7.07
N SER A 247 -12.51 -19.85 -8.09
CA SER A 247 -11.56 -20.10 -9.17
C SER A 247 -11.40 -18.87 -10.07
N THR A 248 -12.51 -18.23 -10.45
CA THR A 248 -12.52 -16.96 -11.18
C THR A 248 -11.81 -15.86 -10.40
N ARG A 249 -12.08 -15.78 -9.09
CA ARG A 249 -11.42 -14.83 -8.19
C ARG A 249 -9.91 -15.04 -8.14
N ALA A 250 -9.45 -16.29 -7.94
CA ALA A 250 -8.03 -16.62 -7.86
C ALA A 250 -7.30 -16.32 -9.18
N GLN A 251 -7.92 -16.64 -10.32
CA GLN A 251 -7.37 -16.30 -11.64
C GLN A 251 -7.18 -14.79 -11.78
N LYS A 252 -8.22 -13.99 -11.47
CA LYS A 252 -8.17 -12.53 -11.61
C LYS A 252 -7.21 -11.87 -10.63
N HIS A 253 -7.07 -12.44 -9.44
CA HIS A 253 -6.06 -12.03 -8.48
C HIS A 253 -4.64 -12.30 -8.99
N GLY A 254 -4.39 -13.44 -9.65
CA GLY A 254 -3.13 -13.72 -10.34
C GLY A 254 -2.83 -12.72 -11.46
N GLU A 255 -3.81 -12.41 -12.32
CA GLU A 255 -3.67 -11.38 -13.37
C GLU A 255 -3.32 -9.99 -12.79
N LEU A 256 -3.94 -9.61 -11.65
CA LEU A 256 -3.60 -8.38 -10.94
C LEU A 256 -2.16 -8.40 -10.42
N LEU A 257 -1.71 -9.53 -9.88
CA LEU A 257 -0.35 -9.67 -9.37
C LEU A 257 0.68 -9.48 -10.50
N GLU A 258 0.45 -10.08 -11.66
CA GLU A 258 1.32 -9.94 -12.84
C GLU A 258 1.39 -8.48 -13.32
N LEU A 259 0.24 -7.81 -13.45
CA LEU A 259 0.20 -6.38 -13.82
C LEU A 259 0.91 -5.50 -12.79
N PHE A 260 0.75 -5.80 -11.51
CA PHE A 260 1.37 -5.02 -10.44
C PHE A 260 2.89 -5.20 -10.40
N VAL A 261 3.37 -6.43 -10.56
CA VAL A 261 4.81 -6.72 -10.69
C VAL A 261 5.40 -5.97 -11.87
N LEU A 262 4.71 -5.95 -13.02
CA LEU A 262 5.17 -5.18 -14.19
C LEU A 262 5.22 -3.67 -13.90
N GLN A 263 4.17 -3.11 -13.28
CA GLN A 263 4.12 -1.70 -12.89
C GLN A 263 5.29 -1.34 -11.96
N LEU A 264 5.53 -2.15 -10.92
CA LEU A 264 6.61 -1.94 -9.96
C LEU A 264 7.99 -2.08 -10.61
N ALA A 265 8.19 -3.10 -11.44
CA ALA A 265 9.45 -3.30 -12.16
C ALA A 265 9.82 -2.10 -13.03
N ASN A 266 8.86 -1.55 -13.79
CA ASN A 266 9.08 -0.36 -14.61
C ASN A 266 9.29 0.91 -13.77
N ALA A 267 8.58 1.01 -12.64
CA ALA A 267 8.77 2.11 -11.69
C ALA A 267 10.17 2.10 -11.07
N LEU A 268 10.71 0.91 -10.78
CA LEU A 268 12.05 0.72 -10.20
C LEU A 268 13.20 1.17 -11.11
N GLU A 269 12.98 1.31 -12.43
CA GLU A 269 13.99 1.90 -13.33
C GLU A 269 14.22 3.40 -13.10
N HIS A 270 13.32 4.06 -12.37
CA HIS A 270 13.29 5.51 -12.19
C HIS A 270 13.62 5.94 -10.76
N VAL A 271 14.08 5.01 -9.92
CA VAL A 271 14.43 5.30 -8.52
C VAL A 271 15.80 5.95 -8.43
N PRO A 272 16.03 6.84 -7.44
CA PRO A 272 17.37 7.38 -7.20
C PRO A 272 18.40 6.28 -6.92
N GLU A 273 19.58 6.37 -7.52
CA GLU A 273 20.62 5.33 -7.47
C GLU A 273 20.97 4.87 -6.03
N ASN A 274 20.98 5.81 -5.09
CA ASN A 274 21.33 5.55 -3.68
C ASN A 274 20.26 4.80 -2.89
N LEU A 275 19.17 4.35 -3.52
CA LEU A 275 18.03 3.66 -2.91
C LEU A 275 17.65 2.36 -3.64
N GLY A 276 18.21 2.13 -4.83
CA GLY A 276 17.80 1.07 -5.74
C GLY A 276 18.32 -0.33 -5.40
N THR A 277 19.48 -0.44 -4.75
CA THR A 277 20.09 -1.73 -4.42
C THR A 277 20.71 -1.69 -3.02
N GLY A 278 20.59 -2.80 -2.27
CA GLY A 278 21.16 -2.96 -0.94
C GLY A 278 22.69 -2.99 -0.96
N VAL A 279 23.31 -2.95 0.21
CA VAL A 279 24.74 -3.28 0.34
C VAL A 279 24.83 -4.80 0.23
N LEU A 280 25.41 -5.28 -0.88
CA LEU A 280 25.77 -6.70 -1.05
C LEU A 280 26.70 -7.16 0.07
#